data_AF-A0AA38GZD4-F1
#
_entry.id   AF-A0AA38GZD4-F1
#
_cell.length_a   1.000
_cell.length_b   1.000
_cell.length_c   1.000
_cell.angle_alpha   90.00
_cell.angle_beta   90.00
_cell.angle_gamma   90.00
#
_symmetry.space_group_name_H-M   'P 1'
#
loop_
_entity.id
_entity.type
_entity.pdbx_description
1 polymer ?
#
loop_
_entity_poly.entity_id
_entity_poly.type
_entity_poly.pdbx_seq_one_letter_code
_entity_poly.pdbx_strand_id
1 'polypeptide(L)'
;MITASHNPASDNGVKVADPGGGMLTQDWEPFDEAMANTVNPEDLVQIIEEFMRNEGISFEDACSGEVLVARDTRPSGESLLSAAMQGIRSVKGAVAIDMGILTTPQLHWMVRNRNRCIPATEYDYFTQLSSSFRTLVSLNLKVLESGPYIGDVVVDGANGVGAEKLFLLQPFLEGLEVHIKNSGKEGEGGLNERVGADFVHKEKVVPCGFGVDDVGRRCASLDGDADRLVYFHISSLEKRSIDLIDGDKILALFAIFINKQLNLLQEKCHSFRLGIVQTAYANGASTSYLRQLGLEVVITLTGVKYLHEKAAEYDIGIYFEANGHGTILFYEKFLAWLNSLSEELDSFSSDVEQLKAVQRLLATSKLINQATGDALSGLLLVEAILHYMELSIQTWNKLYEDLPSRQIKVKVADKTSKVTTDAETKVSMPLGLQEAIDSEVAKYSQGRAFVRPSGTEDAVRVYAEALTQEAADGLAQAIAVIVHQFAGL
;
A
#
# COMPACT_ATOMS: atom_id res chain seq x y z
N MET A 1 -13.55 8.59 3.92
CA MET A 1 -12.85 7.95 5.06
C MET A 1 -12.37 9.02 6.02
N ILE A 2 -12.64 8.90 7.32
CA ILE A 2 -12.12 9.80 8.35
C ILE A 2 -10.99 9.10 9.10
N THR A 3 -9.77 9.53 8.84
CA THR A 3 -8.55 8.94 9.39
C THR A 3 -7.35 9.82 9.10
N ALA A 4 -6.31 9.69 9.91
CA ALA A 4 -4.96 10.16 9.59
C ALA A 4 -3.91 9.03 9.54
N SER A 5 -4.32 7.78 9.29
CA SER A 5 -3.40 6.64 9.03
C SER A 5 -2.33 6.52 10.13
N HIS A 6 -1.05 6.56 9.76
CA HIS A 6 0.13 6.49 10.62
C HIS A 6 0.38 7.69 11.55
N ASN A 7 -0.37 8.79 11.45
CA ASN A 7 -0.15 9.97 12.30
C ASN A 7 -0.44 9.70 13.80
N PRO A 8 0.08 10.54 14.71
CA PRO A 8 -0.27 10.48 16.14
C PRO A 8 -1.78 10.60 16.38
N ALA A 9 -2.28 10.00 17.46
CA ALA A 9 -3.73 9.95 17.78
C ALA A 9 -4.42 11.32 17.91
N SER A 10 -3.66 12.40 18.16
CA SER A 10 -4.16 13.77 18.23
C SER A 10 -4.62 14.33 16.88
N ASP A 11 -4.06 13.82 15.79
CA ASP A 11 -4.36 14.26 14.43
C ASP A 11 -5.60 13.55 13.90
N ASN A 12 -6.20 14.07 12.83
CA ASN A 12 -7.18 13.34 12.02
C ASN A 12 -7.23 13.94 10.62
N GLY A 13 -7.97 13.32 9.71
CA GLY A 13 -8.09 13.76 8.33
C GLY A 13 -9.32 13.20 7.65
N VAL A 14 -9.57 13.66 6.43
CA VAL A 14 -10.61 13.14 5.55
C VAL A 14 -9.99 12.78 4.20
N LYS A 15 -10.30 11.58 3.71
CA LYS A 15 -9.93 11.10 2.37
C LYS A 15 -11.21 10.77 1.60
N VAL A 16 -11.27 11.10 0.32
CA VAL A 16 -12.39 10.78 -0.58
C VAL A 16 -11.99 9.64 -1.51
N ALA A 17 -12.89 8.66 -1.63
CA ALA A 17 -12.75 7.53 -2.55
C ALA A 17 -13.70 7.74 -3.74
N ASP A 18 -13.18 7.61 -4.95
CA ASP A 18 -13.96 7.72 -6.18
C ASP A 18 -14.86 6.49 -6.41
N PRO A 19 -15.82 6.53 -7.36
CA PRO A 19 -16.73 5.42 -7.63
C PRO A 19 -16.04 4.09 -7.94
N GLY A 20 -14.82 4.12 -8.50
CA GLY A 20 -13.99 2.93 -8.72
C GLY A 20 -13.35 2.34 -7.45
N GLY A 21 -13.54 3.00 -6.30
CA GLY A 21 -12.84 2.75 -5.04
C GLY A 21 -11.40 3.26 -5.00
N GLY A 22 -10.93 3.91 -6.07
CA GLY A 22 -9.62 4.58 -6.08
C GLY A 22 -9.64 5.88 -5.27
N MET A 23 -8.50 6.57 -5.24
CA MET A 23 -8.44 7.93 -4.67
C MET A 23 -9.17 8.92 -5.57
N LEU A 24 -9.69 10.01 -4.98
CA LEU A 24 -10.26 11.14 -5.72
C LEU A 24 -9.30 11.64 -6.82
N THR A 25 -9.86 11.90 -8.00
CA THR A 25 -9.15 12.54 -9.13
C THR A 25 -8.42 13.82 -8.70
N GLN A 26 -7.22 14.02 -9.24
CA GLN A 26 -6.42 15.23 -8.96
C GLN A 26 -7.06 16.49 -9.52
N ASP A 27 -7.88 16.37 -10.56
CA ASP A 27 -8.59 17.50 -11.17
C ASP A 27 -9.53 18.21 -10.16
N TRP A 28 -9.97 17.49 -9.12
CA TRP A 28 -10.88 18.00 -8.10
C TRP A 28 -10.16 18.50 -6.83
N GLU A 29 -8.86 18.23 -6.66
CA GLU A 29 -8.09 18.70 -5.49
C GLU A 29 -8.05 20.23 -5.36
N PRO A 30 -7.90 21.03 -6.44
CA PRO A 30 -7.95 22.49 -6.33
C PRO A 30 -9.29 23.00 -5.80
N PHE A 31 -10.39 22.31 -6.12
CA PHE A 31 -11.71 22.65 -5.62
C PHE A 31 -11.83 22.33 -4.12
N ASP A 32 -11.35 21.16 -3.69
CA ASP A 32 -11.31 20.80 -2.27
C ASP A 32 -10.48 21.80 -1.45
N GLU A 33 -9.32 22.22 -1.96
CA GLU A 33 -8.46 23.22 -1.32
C GLU A 33 -9.14 24.59 -1.27
N ALA A 34 -9.81 25.02 -2.33
CA ALA A 34 -10.56 26.26 -2.35
C ALA A 34 -11.70 26.25 -1.33
N MET A 35 -12.48 25.16 -1.27
CA MET A 35 -13.56 25.00 -0.28
C MET A 35 -13.02 25.04 1.15
N ALA A 36 -11.94 24.32 1.45
CA ALA A 36 -11.38 24.23 2.79
C ALA A 36 -10.78 25.55 3.29
N ASN A 37 -10.26 26.39 2.39
CA ASN A 37 -9.65 27.69 2.72
C ASN A 37 -10.64 28.86 2.73
N THR A 38 -11.91 28.62 2.36
CA THR A 38 -12.92 29.67 2.31
C THR A 38 -13.44 30.02 3.70
N VAL A 39 -13.49 31.32 4.01
CA VAL A 39 -13.80 31.81 5.36
C VAL A 39 -15.26 32.25 5.51
N ASN A 40 -15.91 32.71 4.44
CA ASN A 40 -17.29 33.19 4.49
C ASN A 40 -18.26 32.17 3.84
N PRO A 41 -19.54 32.11 4.28
CA PRO A 41 -20.52 31.20 3.68
C PRO A 41 -20.89 31.56 2.24
N GLU A 42 -20.91 32.85 1.89
CA GLU A 42 -21.33 33.30 0.56
C GLU A 42 -20.32 32.91 -0.53
N ASP A 43 -19.01 33.03 -0.29
CA ASP A 43 -18.00 32.62 -1.28
C ASP A 43 -17.97 31.09 -1.39
N LEU A 44 -18.27 30.36 -0.30
CA LEU A 44 -18.36 28.90 -0.35
C LEU A 44 -19.47 28.46 -1.32
N VAL A 45 -20.64 29.11 -1.27
CA VAL A 45 -21.72 28.85 -2.23
C VAL A 45 -21.30 29.20 -3.66
N GLN A 46 -20.60 30.32 -3.87
CA GLN A 46 -20.12 30.71 -5.19
C GLN A 46 -19.12 29.70 -5.77
N ILE A 47 -18.18 29.21 -4.95
CA ILE A 47 -17.21 28.20 -5.34
C ILE A 47 -17.91 26.89 -5.74
N ILE A 48 -18.91 26.46 -4.97
CA ILE A 48 -19.73 25.28 -5.30
C ILE A 48 -20.48 25.49 -6.62
N GLU A 49 -21.14 26.63 -6.81
CA GLU A 49 -21.86 26.95 -8.03
C GLU A 49 -20.95 27.01 -9.26
N GLU A 50 -19.74 27.54 -9.11
CA GLU A 50 -18.73 27.58 -10.17
C GLU A 50 -18.26 26.18 -10.54
N PHE A 51 -17.91 25.36 -9.56
CA PHE A 51 -17.54 23.97 -9.78
C PHE A 51 -18.64 23.20 -10.50
N MET A 52 -19.90 23.35 -10.05
CA MET A 52 -21.04 22.72 -10.71
C MET A 52 -21.20 23.15 -12.16
N ARG A 53 -21.01 24.44 -12.49
CA ARG A 53 -21.05 24.91 -13.88
C ARG A 53 -19.92 24.31 -14.72
N ASN A 54 -18.72 24.22 -14.15
CA ASN A 54 -17.53 23.71 -14.84
C ASN A 54 -17.64 22.21 -15.12
N GLU A 55 -18.14 21.44 -14.16
CA GLU A 55 -18.34 19.98 -14.26
C GLU A 55 -19.67 19.60 -14.93
N GLY A 56 -20.52 20.57 -15.27
CA GLY A 56 -21.83 20.32 -15.89
C GLY A 56 -22.84 19.63 -14.97
N ILE A 57 -22.75 19.87 -13.66
CA ILE A 57 -23.63 19.28 -12.64
C ILE A 57 -24.88 20.17 -12.47
N SER A 58 -26.08 19.60 -12.68
CA SER A 58 -27.36 20.30 -12.54
C SER A 58 -28.10 19.91 -11.25
N PHE A 59 -28.76 20.87 -10.59
CA PHE A 59 -29.69 20.63 -9.47
C PHE A 59 -31.11 20.23 -9.90
N GLU A 60 -31.42 20.34 -11.20
CA GLU A 60 -32.76 20.10 -11.75
C GLU A 60 -33.02 18.61 -12.00
N ASP A 61 -31.97 17.86 -12.32
CA ASP A 61 -32.04 16.42 -12.47
C ASP A 61 -31.97 15.75 -11.09
N ALA A 62 -32.93 14.87 -10.81
CA ALA A 62 -33.04 14.12 -9.56
C ALA A 62 -31.93 13.04 -9.43
N CYS A 63 -30.67 13.41 -9.64
CA CYS A 63 -29.54 12.55 -9.37
C CYS A 63 -29.38 12.43 -7.85
N SER A 64 -29.91 11.35 -7.29
CA SER A 64 -29.61 10.96 -5.93
C SER A 64 -28.20 10.36 -5.87
N GLY A 65 -27.32 10.94 -5.06
CA GLY A 65 -25.97 10.43 -4.82
C GLY A 65 -25.88 9.76 -3.45
N GLU A 66 -25.35 8.54 -3.38
CA GLU A 66 -25.04 7.89 -2.09
C GLU A 66 -23.57 8.12 -1.74
N VAL A 67 -23.31 8.58 -0.52
CA VAL A 67 -21.95 8.78 0.01
C VAL A 67 -21.77 7.93 1.26
N LEU A 68 -20.87 6.95 1.18
CA LEU A 68 -20.49 6.11 2.31
C LEU A 68 -19.45 6.83 3.17
N VAL A 69 -19.70 6.92 4.47
CA VAL A 69 -18.81 7.57 5.44
C VAL A 69 -18.42 6.58 6.53
N ALA A 70 -17.13 6.36 6.71
CA ALA A 70 -16.57 5.57 7.81
C ALA A 70 -15.42 6.32 8.47
N ARG A 71 -15.03 5.86 9.66
CA ARG A 71 -13.92 6.39 10.44
C ARG A 71 -13.02 5.29 11.00
N ASP A 72 -11.81 5.66 11.40
CA ASP A 72 -10.96 4.84 12.26
C ASP A 72 -11.32 4.99 13.76
N THR A 73 -10.44 4.51 14.64
CA THR A 73 -10.60 4.51 16.09
C THR A 73 -10.19 5.82 16.79
N ARG A 74 -9.84 6.89 16.05
CA ARG A 74 -9.41 8.14 16.66
C ARG A 74 -10.51 8.79 17.51
N PRO A 75 -10.17 9.40 18.67
CA PRO A 75 -11.16 10.05 19.54
C PRO A 75 -11.97 11.17 18.85
N SER A 76 -11.36 11.91 17.93
CA SER A 76 -12.02 12.97 17.16
C SER A 76 -12.95 12.45 16.06
N GLY A 77 -12.90 11.16 15.74
CA GLY A 77 -13.57 10.56 14.58
C GLY A 77 -15.09 10.68 14.61
N GLU A 78 -15.73 10.54 15.78
CA GLU A 78 -17.19 10.63 15.90
C GLU A 78 -17.71 12.04 15.59
N SER A 79 -17.02 13.07 16.10
CA SER A 79 -17.38 14.46 15.82
C SER A 79 -17.18 14.83 14.36
N LEU A 80 -16.06 14.40 13.75
CA LEU A 80 -15.77 14.64 12.34
C LEU A 80 -16.73 13.88 11.41
N LEU A 81 -17.17 12.67 11.80
CA LEU A 81 -18.15 11.89 11.05
C LEU A 81 -19.51 12.58 11.03
N SER A 82 -19.93 13.09 12.20
CA SER A 82 -21.14 13.91 12.28
C SER A 82 -21.05 15.16 11.41
N ALA A 83 -19.91 15.86 11.40
CA ALA A 83 -19.69 17.05 10.57
C ALA A 83 -19.72 16.72 9.06
N ALA A 84 -19.02 15.66 8.63
CA ALA A 84 -19.02 15.22 7.24
C ALA A 84 -20.42 14.84 6.76
N MET A 85 -21.18 14.11 7.58
CA MET A 85 -22.56 13.74 7.26
C MET A 85 -23.48 14.96 7.15
N GLN A 86 -23.29 15.99 7.98
CA GLN A 86 -24.04 17.24 7.87
C GLN A 86 -23.72 17.97 6.56
N GLY A 87 -22.44 18.04 6.17
CA GLY A 87 -22.02 18.60 4.89
C GLY A 87 -22.67 17.89 3.70
N ILE A 88 -22.59 16.56 3.67
CA ILE A 88 -23.21 15.74 2.61
C ILE A 88 -24.72 15.98 2.54
N ARG A 89 -25.43 15.93 3.68
CA ARG A 89 -26.89 16.12 3.75
C ARG A 89 -27.35 17.53 3.39
N SER A 90 -26.44 18.51 3.39
CA SER A 90 -26.75 19.86 2.95
C SER A 90 -26.86 19.96 1.42
N VAL A 91 -26.36 18.97 0.67
CA VAL A 91 -26.50 18.87 -0.77
C VAL A 91 -27.82 18.18 -1.13
N LYS A 92 -28.68 18.88 -1.86
CA LYS A 92 -29.98 18.34 -2.29
C LYS A 92 -29.80 17.05 -3.10
N GLY A 93 -30.47 15.98 -2.67
CA GLY A 93 -30.43 14.67 -3.33
C GLY A 93 -29.31 13.74 -2.83
N ALA A 94 -28.36 14.23 -2.04
CA ALA A 94 -27.31 13.40 -1.47
C ALA A 94 -27.80 12.64 -0.23
N VAL A 95 -27.39 11.38 -0.13
CA VAL A 95 -27.67 10.48 0.99
C VAL A 95 -26.35 10.11 1.65
N ALA A 96 -26.17 10.53 2.90
CA ALA A 96 -25.03 10.14 3.72
C ALA A 96 -25.34 8.85 4.48
N ILE A 97 -24.52 7.82 4.28
CA ILE A 97 -24.63 6.51 4.93
C ILE A 97 -23.45 6.34 5.88
N ASP A 98 -23.74 6.25 7.18
CA ASP A 98 -22.75 5.93 8.20
C ASP A 98 -22.45 4.43 8.17
N MET A 99 -21.21 4.10 7.87
CA MET A 99 -20.67 2.75 7.81
C MET A 99 -19.91 2.37 9.09
N GLY A 100 -19.86 3.26 10.08
CA GLY A 100 -19.25 3.05 11.38
C GLY A 100 -17.72 3.05 11.35
N ILE A 101 -17.15 2.14 12.14
CA ILE A 101 -15.70 1.94 12.26
C ILE A 101 -15.27 0.92 11.20
N LEU A 102 -14.43 1.33 10.26
CA LEU A 102 -13.86 0.47 9.21
C LEU A 102 -12.36 0.76 9.07
N THR A 103 -11.63 -0.15 8.44
CA THR A 103 -10.32 0.18 7.86
C THR A 103 -10.50 1.06 6.62
N THR A 104 -9.46 1.81 6.23
CA THR A 104 -9.50 2.57 4.96
C THR A 104 -9.82 1.65 3.77
N PRO A 105 -9.17 0.49 3.61
CA PRO A 105 -9.42 -0.39 2.48
C PRO A 105 -10.82 -1.01 2.45
N GLN A 106 -11.43 -1.27 3.60
CA GLN A 106 -12.81 -1.75 3.68
C GLN A 106 -13.77 -0.73 3.05
N LEU A 107 -13.65 0.57 3.39
CA LEU A 107 -14.51 1.59 2.79
C LEU A 107 -14.31 1.67 1.28
N HIS A 108 -13.06 1.68 0.80
CA HIS A 108 -12.74 1.73 -0.63
C HIS A 108 -13.28 0.51 -1.39
N TRP A 109 -13.17 -0.69 -0.80
CA TRP A 109 -13.75 -1.93 -1.32
C TRP A 109 -15.28 -1.85 -1.39
N MET A 110 -15.92 -1.31 -0.35
CA MET A 110 -17.38 -1.15 -0.32
C MET A 110 -17.87 -0.18 -1.40
N VAL A 111 -17.20 0.97 -1.55
CA VAL A 111 -17.52 1.96 -2.60
C VAL A 111 -17.41 1.33 -3.99
N ARG A 112 -16.31 0.62 -4.27
CA ARG A 112 -16.10 -0.06 -5.55
C ARG A 112 -17.20 -1.08 -5.85
N ASN A 113 -17.53 -1.93 -4.89
CA ASN A 113 -18.50 -3.01 -5.10
C ASN A 113 -19.93 -2.50 -5.22
N ARG A 114 -20.33 -1.49 -4.43
CA ARG A 114 -21.66 -0.87 -4.58
C ARG A 114 -21.86 -0.26 -5.96
N ASN A 115 -20.86 0.43 -6.50
CA ASN A 115 -20.91 0.99 -7.86
C ASN A 115 -20.91 -0.08 -8.96
N ARG A 116 -20.53 -1.33 -8.64
CA ARG A 116 -20.62 -2.49 -9.52
C ARG A 116 -21.89 -3.33 -9.27
N CYS A 117 -22.81 -2.85 -8.44
CA CYS A 117 -24.01 -3.57 -8.01
C CYS A 117 -23.72 -4.93 -7.34
N ILE A 118 -22.58 -5.04 -6.66
CA ILE A 118 -22.15 -6.21 -5.90
C ILE A 118 -22.44 -5.95 -4.41
N PRO A 119 -22.97 -6.94 -3.65
CA PRO A 119 -23.11 -6.84 -2.20
C PRO A 119 -21.80 -6.40 -1.52
N ALA A 120 -21.91 -5.41 -0.64
CA ALA A 120 -20.76 -4.67 -0.13
C ALA A 120 -20.90 -4.43 1.38
N THR A 121 -21.26 -5.47 2.13
CA THR A 121 -21.25 -5.44 3.61
C THR A 121 -19.87 -5.81 4.15
N GLU A 122 -19.64 -5.56 5.45
CA GLU A 122 -18.40 -6.00 6.11
C GLU A 122 -18.27 -7.54 6.11
N TYR A 123 -19.40 -8.25 6.21
CA TYR A 123 -19.43 -9.71 6.08
C TYR A 123 -19.02 -10.18 4.68
N ASP A 124 -19.48 -9.49 3.63
CA ASP A 124 -19.12 -9.81 2.25
C ASP A 124 -17.62 -9.60 2.01
N TYR A 125 -17.04 -8.54 2.58
CA TYR A 125 -15.60 -8.28 2.55
C TYR A 125 -14.80 -9.44 3.18
N PHE A 126 -15.14 -9.85 4.41
CA PHE A 126 -14.46 -10.97 5.07
C PHE A 126 -14.68 -12.30 4.34
N THR A 127 -15.86 -12.52 3.77
CA THR A 127 -16.18 -13.71 2.99
C THR A 127 -15.35 -13.76 1.71
N GLN A 128 -15.20 -12.65 0.99
CA GLN A 128 -14.36 -12.58 -0.21
C GLN A 128 -12.89 -12.88 0.12
N LEU A 129 -12.34 -12.26 1.17
CA LEU A 129 -10.97 -12.49 1.61
C LEU A 129 -10.75 -13.95 2.01
N SER A 130 -11.55 -14.47 2.93
CA SER A 130 -11.38 -15.84 3.46
C SER A 130 -11.62 -16.93 2.41
N SER A 131 -12.61 -16.77 1.52
CA SER A 131 -12.86 -17.75 0.45
C SER A 131 -11.72 -17.78 -0.56
N SER A 132 -11.21 -16.61 -0.98
CA SER A 132 -10.11 -16.52 -1.94
C SER A 132 -8.79 -17.04 -1.35
N PHE A 133 -8.52 -16.72 -0.08
CA PHE A 133 -7.39 -17.28 0.66
C PHE A 133 -7.45 -18.80 0.74
N ARG A 134 -8.61 -19.35 1.15
CA ARG A 134 -8.83 -20.80 1.23
C ARG A 134 -8.65 -21.48 -0.13
N THR A 135 -9.15 -20.86 -1.22
CA THR A 135 -8.91 -21.36 -2.57
C THR A 135 -7.41 -21.45 -2.84
N LEU A 136 -6.62 -20.39 -2.61
CA LEU A 136 -5.17 -20.40 -2.85
C LEU A 136 -4.46 -21.49 -2.04
N VAL A 137 -4.77 -21.61 -0.74
CA VAL A 137 -4.17 -22.64 0.13
C VAL A 137 -4.55 -24.05 -0.34
N SER A 138 -5.81 -24.28 -0.68
CA SER A 138 -6.29 -25.60 -1.14
C SER A 138 -5.66 -26.05 -2.46
N LEU A 139 -5.37 -25.11 -3.37
CA LEU A 139 -4.70 -25.39 -4.66
C LEU A 139 -3.21 -25.74 -4.51
N ASN A 140 -2.66 -25.56 -3.32
CA ASN A 140 -1.28 -25.91 -2.98
C ASN A 140 -1.16 -27.24 -2.22
N LEU A 141 -2.26 -27.79 -1.69
CA LEU A 141 -2.22 -29.06 -0.96
C LEU A 141 -1.86 -30.19 -1.93
N LYS A 142 -0.56 -30.49 -2.04
CA LYS A 142 -0.10 -31.83 -2.41
C LYS A 142 -0.77 -32.76 -1.41
N VAL A 143 -1.57 -33.71 -1.89
CA VAL A 143 -2.18 -34.75 -1.05
C VAL A 143 -1.04 -35.47 -0.33
N LEU A 144 -0.72 -35.09 0.90
CA LEU A 144 0.39 -35.66 1.65
C LEU A 144 0.04 -35.73 3.14
N GLU A 145 -0.07 -36.98 3.59
CA GLU A 145 0.47 -37.65 4.79
C GLU A 145 1.02 -36.85 6.00
N SER A 146 1.25 -35.54 5.91
CA SER A 146 1.89 -34.68 6.94
C SER A 146 0.92 -33.89 7.82
N GLY A 147 -0.39 -34.00 7.58
CA GLY A 147 -1.42 -33.21 8.26
C GLY A 147 -1.65 -31.83 7.62
N PRO A 148 -2.69 -31.09 8.06
CA PRO A 148 -2.99 -29.77 7.52
C PRO A 148 -1.88 -28.77 7.87
N TYR A 149 -1.41 -28.01 6.87
CA TYR A 149 -0.54 -26.86 7.13
C TYR A 149 -1.33 -25.81 7.93
N ILE A 150 -0.77 -25.38 9.06
CA ILE A 150 -1.28 -24.25 9.85
C ILE A 150 -0.19 -23.19 9.79
N GLY A 151 -0.42 -22.16 8.99
CA GLY A 151 0.42 -20.97 8.99
C GLY A 151 0.37 -20.31 10.38
N ASP A 152 1.47 -19.74 10.81
CA ASP A 152 1.58 -19.02 12.09
C ASP A 152 2.20 -17.64 11.86
N VAL A 153 1.49 -16.59 12.25
CA VAL A 153 1.95 -15.20 12.09
C VAL A 153 1.57 -14.35 13.30
N VAL A 154 2.50 -13.52 13.77
CA VAL A 154 2.24 -12.51 14.81
C VAL A 154 1.99 -11.17 14.14
N VAL A 155 0.86 -10.53 14.42
CA VAL A 155 0.48 -9.26 13.78
C VAL A 155 0.38 -8.16 14.82
N ASP A 156 1.21 -7.14 14.66
CA ASP A 156 1.10 -5.85 15.33
C ASP A 156 -0.02 -5.03 14.67
N GLY A 157 -1.11 -4.86 15.42
CA GLY A 157 -2.30 -4.12 14.99
C GLY A 157 -2.20 -2.59 15.16
N ALA A 158 -1.02 -2.07 15.54
CA ALA A 158 -0.75 -0.63 15.73
C ALA A 158 -1.65 0.09 16.75
N ASN A 159 -2.37 -0.66 17.59
CA ASN A 159 -3.48 -0.17 18.41
C ASN A 159 -4.58 0.53 17.57
N GLY A 160 -4.72 0.14 16.30
CA GLY A 160 -5.64 0.73 15.32
C GLY A 160 -6.80 -0.17 14.92
N VAL A 161 -7.61 0.32 13.99
CA VAL A 161 -8.83 -0.37 13.54
C VAL A 161 -8.53 -1.73 12.87
N GLY A 162 -7.35 -1.88 12.27
CA GLY A 162 -6.91 -3.14 11.66
C GLY A 162 -6.92 -4.33 12.64
N ALA A 163 -6.57 -4.10 13.91
CA ALA A 163 -6.60 -5.14 14.93
C ALA A 163 -8.03 -5.63 15.23
N GLU A 164 -8.96 -4.69 15.39
CA GLU A 164 -10.39 -4.99 15.59
C GLU A 164 -10.92 -5.84 14.43
N LYS A 165 -10.59 -5.46 13.19
CA LYS A 165 -11.06 -6.18 12.00
C LYS A 165 -10.40 -7.54 11.82
N LEU A 166 -9.13 -7.70 12.23
CA LEU A 166 -8.48 -9.00 12.27
C LEU A 166 -9.16 -9.97 13.24
N PHE A 167 -9.59 -9.52 14.43
CA PHE A 167 -10.36 -10.39 15.33
C PHE A 167 -11.68 -10.86 14.71
N LEU A 168 -12.34 -10.02 13.90
CA LEU A 168 -13.57 -10.39 13.20
C LEU A 168 -13.32 -11.32 12.01
N LEU A 169 -12.17 -11.20 11.34
CA LEU A 169 -11.77 -12.03 10.21
C LEU A 169 -11.26 -13.41 10.66
N GLN A 170 -10.57 -13.50 11.80
CA GLN A 170 -9.91 -14.72 12.28
C GLN A 170 -10.80 -15.99 12.29
N PRO A 171 -12.09 -15.94 12.70
CA PRO A 171 -12.99 -17.11 12.64
C PRO A 171 -13.21 -17.68 11.23
N PHE A 172 -12.93 -16.91 10.18
CA PHE A 172 -13.06 -17.33 8.78
C PHE A 172 -11.75 -17.93 8.21
N LEU A 173 -10.64 -17.86 8.94
CA LEU A 173 -9.31 -18.24 8.45
C LEU A 173 -8.97 -19.69 8.83
N GLU A 174 -9.39 -20.63 7.99
CA GLU A 174 -8.94 -22.02 8.10
C GLU A 174 -7.49 -22.16 7.60
N GLY A 175 -6.60 -22.75 8.40
CA GLY A 175 -5.20 -23.02 8.01
C GLY A 175 -4.21 -21.87 8.25
N LEU A 176 -4.61 -20.80 8.93
CA LEU A 176 -3.73 -19.71 9.36
C LEU A 176 -4.11 -19.23 10.77
N GLU A 177 -3.18 -19.37 11.71
CA GLU A 177 -3.28 -18.83 13.05
C GLU A 177 -2.64 -17.43 13.11
N VAL A 178 -3.45 -16.44 13.47
CA VAL A 178 -3.04 -15.03 13.58
C VAL A 178 -3.00 -14.63 15.05
N HIS A 179 -1.82 -14.28 15.54
CA HIS A 179 -1.59 -13.82 16.91
C HIS A 179 -1.55 -12.29 16.93
N ILE A 180 -2.67 -11.68 17.31
CA ILE A 180 -2.82 -10.23 17.27
C ILE A 180 -2.23 -9.61 18.55
N LYS A 181 -1.29 -8.68 18.38
CA LYS A 181 -0.71 -7.80 19.41
C LYS A 181 -1.08 -6.35 19.12
N ASN A 182 -0.95 -5.49 20.13
CA ASN A 182 -1.22 -4.05 20.01
C ASN A 182 -2.60 -3.83 19.37
N SER A 183 -3.62 -4.32 20.07
CA SER A 183 -5.00 -4.35 19.62
C SER A 183 -5.82 -3.13 20.04
N GLY A 184 -5.21 -2.17 20.72
CA GLY A 184 -5.91 -1.02 21.29
C GLY A 184 -6.62 -1.34 22.60
N LYS A 185 -6.32 -2.48 23.24
CA LYS A 185 -6.81 -2.80 24.59
C LYS A 185 -6.10 -1.96 25.63
N GLU A 186 -6.77 -1.75 26.76
CA GLU A 186 -6.22 -1.03 27.89
C GLU A 186 -4.87 -1.63 28.33
N GLY A 187 -3.84 -0.81 28.40
CA GLY A 187 -2.47 -1.22 28.76
C GLY A 187 -1.52 -1.49 27.59
N GLU A 188 -2.00 -1.52 26.33
CA GLU A 188 -1.17 -1.79 25.14
C GLU A 188 -0.55 -0.54 24.48
N GLY A 189 -0.79 0.65 25.06
CA GLY A 189 -0.28 1.93 24.56
C GLY A 189 -1.25 2.65 23.60
N GLY A 190 -0.79 3.77 23.03
CA GLY A 190 -1.58 4.57 22.08
C GLY A 190 -1.52 4.07 20.64
N LEU A 191 -2.47 4.54 19.82
CA LEU A 191 -2.47 4.38 18.36
C LEU A 191 -1.13 4.84 17.76
N ASN A 192 -0.48 3.96 17.00
CA ASN A 192 0.84 4.17 16.35
C ASN A 192 2.00 4.54 17.31
N GLU A 193 1.84 4.39 18.63
CA GLU A 193 2.85 4.81 19.59
C GLU A 193 3.93 3.73 19.79
N ARG A 194 5.04 3.85 19.02
CA ARG A 194 6.16 2.87 19.01
C ARG A 194 5.75 1.47 18.54
N VAL A 195 4.72 1.43 17.70
CA VAL A 195 4.11 0.25 17.10
C VAL A 195 3.63 0.63 15.69
N GLY A 196 3.31 -0.37 14.87
CA GLY A 196 2.74 -0.22 13.54
C GLY A 196 3.76 -0.09 12.41
N ALA A 197 3.27 -0.24 11.18
CA ALA A 197 4.09 -0.38 9.97
C ALA A 197 5.06 0.79 9.77
N ASP A 198 4.60 2.02 10.00
CA ASP A 198 5.44 3.23 9.84
C ASP A 198 6.61 3.27 10.84
N PHE A 199 6.35 2.90 12.10
CA PHE A 199 7.38 2.82 13.14
C PHE A 199 8.40 1.72 12.82
N VAL A 200 7.92 0.52 12.50
CA VAL A 200 8.77 -0.64 12.16
C VAL A 200 9.64 -0.36 10.94
N HIS A 201 9.07 0.26 9.90
CA HIS A 201 9.78 0.62 8.68
C HIS A 201 10.86 1.69 8.92
N LYS A 202 10.55 2.76 9.67
CA LYS A 202 11.46 3.89 9.88
C LYS A 202 12.54 3.60 10.92
N GLU A 203 12.15 3.06 12.07
CA GLU A 203 13.05 2.89 13.21
C GLU A 203 13.84 1.58 13.13
N LYS A 204 13.31 0.56 12.44
CA LYS A 204 13.95 -0.76 12.28
C LYS A 204 14.37 -1.38 13.61
N VAL A 205 13.56 -1.15 14.65
CA VAL A 205 13.68 -1.73 15.99
C VAL A 205 12.46 -2.54 16.35
N VAL A 206 12.60 -3.38 17.39
CA VAL A 206 11.50 -4.20 17.91
C VAL A 206 10.36 -3.29 18.42
N PRO A 207 9.12 -3.43 17.91
CA PRO A 207 7.97 -2.65 18.38
C PRO A 207 7.57 -3.03 19.80
N CYS A 208 6.91 -2.11 20.50
CA CYS A 208 6.38 -2.38 21.83
C CYS A 208 5.38 -3.56 21.80
N GLY A 209 5.36 -4.36 22.87
CA GLY A 209 4.53 -5.58 22.97
C GLY A 209 5.19 -6.86 22.43
N PHE A 210 6.35 -6.78 21.78
CA PHE A 210 7.09 -7.93 21.27
C PHE A 210 8.21 -8.36 22.24
N GLY A 211 8.39 -9.68 22.40
CA GLY A 211 9.27 -10.27 23.41
C GLY A 211 9.91 -11.58 22.99
N VAL A 212 10.35 -12.37 23.98
CA VAL A 212 11.13 -13.61 23.77
C VAL A 212 10.34 -14.63 22.95
N ASP A 213 9.03 -14.70 23.17
CA ASP A 213 8.13 -15.65 22.49
C ASP A 213 7.91 -15.32 21.00
N ASP A 214 8.34 -14.13 20.57
CA ASP A 214 8.21 -13.66 19.18
C ASP A 214 9.52 -13.82 18.38
N VAL A 215 10.62 -14.17 19.05
CA VAL A 215 11.93 -14.39 18.41
C VAL A 215 11.85 -15.59 17.47
N GLY A 216 12.34 -15.44 16.24
CA GLY A 216 12.30 -16.48 15.21
C GLY A 216 10.95 -16.64 14.51
N ARG A 217 9.89 -15.97 14.98
CA ARG A 217 8.56 -16.02 14.35
C ARG A 217 8.46 -15.03 13.20
N ARG A 218 7.51 -15.31 12.30
CA ARG A 218 7.11 -14.40 11.24
C ARG A 218 6.20 -13.33 11.84
N CYS A 219 6.63 -12.07 11.78
CA CYS A 219 5.89 -10.95 12.31
C CYS A 219 5.47 -10.01 11.18
N ALA A 220 4.30 -9.39 11.32
CA ALA A 220 3.82 -8.33 10.44
C ALA A 220 3.31 -7.15 11.26
N SER A 221 3.36 -5.95 10.69
CA SER A 221 2.75 -4.75 11.27
C SER A 221 1.81 -4.11 10.27
N LEU A 222 0.62 -3.78 10.76
CA LEU A 222 -0.32 -2.88 10.09
C LEU A 222 -0.03 -1.43 10.49
N ASP A 223 -0.53 -0.44 9.76
CA ASP A 223 -0.66 0.92 10.29
C ASP A 223 -2.07 1.19 10.86
N GLY A 224 -2.27 2.38 11.41
CA GLY A 224 -3.47 2.70 12.20
C GLY A 224 -4.81 2.49 11.49
N ASP A 225 -4.88 2.70 10.16
CA ASP A 225 -6.07 2.47 9.32
C ASP A 225 -5.97 1.25 8.40
N ALA A 226 -4.90 0.44 8.58
CA ALA A 226 -4.61 -0.81 7.89
C ALA A 226 -4.52 -0.69 6.35
N ASP A 227 -3.98 0.42 5.83
CA ASP A 227 -3.66 0.58 4.41
C ASP A 227 -2.19 0.25 4.06
N ARG A 228 -1.35 0.01 5.08
CA ARG A 228 0.05 -0.43 4.94
C ARG A 228 0.33 -1.75 5.64
N LEU A 229 1.19 -2.54 5.00
CA LEU A 229 1.69 -3.80 5.54
C LEU A 229 3.20 -3.88 5.38
N VAL A 230 3.88 -4.19 6.47
CA VAL A 230 5.28 -4.63 6.43
C VAL A 230 5.44 -5.90 7.25
N TYR A 231 6.41 -6.71 6.87
CA TYR A 231 6.85 -7.86 7.65
C TYR A 231 8.18 -7.57 8.32
N PHE A 232 8.47 -8.33 9.37
CA PHE A 232 9.76 -8.29 10.01
C PHE A 232 10.06 -9.59 10.76
N HIS A 233 11.34 -9.79 11.04
CA HIS A 233 11.83 -10.92 11.80
C HIS A 233 12.70 -10.42 12.95
N ILE A 234 12.46 -10.95 14.15
CA ILE A 234 13.28 -10.70 15.34
C ILE A 234 14.27 -11.85 15.47
N SER A 235 15.54 -11.60 15.14
CA SER A 235 16.59 -12.62 15.27
C SER A 235 17.10 -12.78 16.70
N SER A 236 17.22 -11.67 17.45
CA SER A 236 17.58 -11.67 18.87
C SER A 236 17.19 -10.34 19.52
N LEU A 237 16.68 -10.39 20.75
CA LEU A 237 16.35 -9.20 21.54
C LEU A 237 17.59 -8.43 22.01
N GLU A 238 18.77 -9.04 22.03
CA GLU A 238 20.01 -8.38 22.43
C GLU A 238 20.40 -7.25 21.46
N LYS A 239 20.14 -7.47 20.16
CA LYS A 239 20.45 -6.49 19.11
C LYS A 239 19.46 -5.33 19.08
N ARG A 240 18.25 -5.52 19.63
CA ARG A 240 17.09 -4.60 19.54
C ARG A 240 16.65 -4.19 18.13
N SER A 241 17.39 -4.56 17.09
CA SER A 241 17.06 -4.36 15.68
C SER A 241 16.20 -5.50 15.15
N ILE A 242 15.49 -5.22 14.06
CA ILE A 242 14.73 -6.22 13.31
C ILE A 242 15.30 -6.38 11.90
N ASP A 243 15.06 -7.55 11.31
CA ASP A 243 15.23 -7.75 9.87
C ASP A 243 13.92 -7.31 9.20
N LEU A 244 13.92 -6.12 8.58
CA LEU A 244 12.74 -5.55 7.93
C LEU A 244 12.47 -6.23 6.58
N ILE A 245 11.20 -6.45 6.28
CA ILE A 245 10.70 -6.96 5.00
C ILE A 245 9.58 -6.02 4.56
N ASP A 246 9.98 -5.01 3.81
CA ASP A 246 9.17 -3.84 3.49
C ASP A 246 8.26 -4.05 2.27
N GLY A 247 7.63 -2.98 1.78
CA GLY A 247 6.75 -3.05 0.62
C GLY A 247 7.44 -3.53 -0.67
N ASP A 248 8.73 -3.28 -0.86
CA ASP A 248 9.46 -3.77 -2.04
C ASP A 248 9.64 -5.28 -2.01
N LYS A 249 9.85 -5.85 -0.82
CA LYS A 249 9.95 -7.31 -0.62
C LYS A 249 8.62 -8.00 -0.86
N ILE A 250 7.51 -7.38 -0.45
CA ILE A 250 6.14 -7.86 -0.72
C ILE A 250 5.86 -7.82 -2.23
N LEU A 251 6.16 -6.70 -2.88
CA LEU A 251 6.05 -6.55 -4.33
C LEU A 251 6.87 -7.60 -5.08
N ALA A 252 8.11 -7.85 -4.66
CA ALA A 252 8.94 -8.86 -5.29
C ALA A 252 8.37 -10.28 -5.14
N LEU A 253 7.84 -10.62 -3.96
CA LEU A 253 7.17 -11.90 -3.72
C LEU A 253 5.97 -12.08 -4.67
N PHE A 254 5.12 -11.06 -4.77
CA PHE A 254 3.94 -11.08 -5.64
C PHE A 254 4.32 -11.18 -7.11
N ALA A 255 5.34 -10.42 -7.54
CA ALA A 255 5.85 -10.41 -8.90
C ALA A 255 6.38 -11.79 -9.32
N ILE A 256 7.18 -12.45 -8.47
CA ILE A 256 7.69 -13.80 -8.75
C ILE A 256 6.55 -14.80 -8.83
N PHE A 257 5.62 -14.75 -7.88
CA PHE A 257 4.48 -15.68 -7.85
C PHE A 257 3.62 -15.56 -9.11
N ILE A 258 3.24 -14.34 -9.49
CA ILE A 258 2.43 -14.08 -10.68
C ILE A 258 3.19 -14.47 -11.95
N ASN A 259 4.47 -14.08 -12.07
CA ASN A 259 5.29 -14.46 -13.21
C ASN A 259 5.39 -15.99 -13.34
N LYS A 260 5.53 -16.71 -12.22
CA LYS A 260 5.53 -18.17 -12.20
C LYS A 260 4.19 -18.75 -12.68
N GLN A 261 3.06 -18.18 -12.28
CA GLN A 261 1.75 -18.64 -12.77
C GLN A 261 1.59 -18.36 -14.27
N LEU A 262 1.98 -17.16 -14.74
CA LEU A 262 1.91 -16.80 -16.15
C LEU A 262 2.81 -17.69 -17.03
N ASN A 263 3.99 -18.07 -16.54
CA ASN A 263 4.91 -18.97 -17.24
C ASN A 263 4.31 -20.35 -17.49
N LEU A 264 3.45 -20.84 -16.59
CA LEU A 264 2.70 -22.08 -16.79
C LEU A 264 1.66 -21.97 -17.93
N LEU A 265 1.28 -20.75 -18.32
CA LEU A 265 0.27 -20.47 -19.34
C LEU A 265 0.85 -20.03 -20.69
N GLN A 266 2.19 -19.90 -20.81
CA GLN A 266 2.84 -19.25 -21.95
C GLN A 266 2.48 -19.82 -23.32
N GLU A 267 2.25 -21.13 -23.45
CA GLU A 267 1.85 -21.76 -24.73
C GLU A 267 0.47 -21.33 -25.23
N LYS A 268 -0.38 -20.83 -24.33
CA LYS A 268 -1.76 -20.36 -24.59
C LYS A 268 -1.89 -18.84 -24.56
N CYS A 269 -0.80 -18.14 -24.24
CA CYS A 269 -0.77 -16.73 -23.94
C CYS A 269 -0.36 -15.92 -25.18
N HIS A 270 -1.24 -15.08 -25.72
CA HIS A 270 -0.86 -14.05 -26.68
C HIS A 270 -0.59 -12.73 -25.94
N SER A 271 0.68 -12.45 -25.66
CA SER A 271 1.24 -11.14 -25.30
C SER A 271 0.46 -10.31 -24.26
N PHE A 272 0.41 -10.76 -23.00
CA PHE A 272 0.00 -9.89 -21.88
C PHE A 272 1.20 -9.19 -21.25
N ARG A 273 0.97 -8.02 -20.67
CA ARG A 273 1.99 -7.23 -19.99
C ARG A 273 1.82 -7.29 -18.47
N LEU A 274 2.86 -7.77 -17.79
CA LEU A 274 3.04 -7.67 -16.35
C LEU A 274 3.93 -6.45 -16.04
N GLY A 275 3.38 -5.45 -15.38
CA GLY A 275 4.10 -4.24 -14.98
C GLY A 275 4.38 -4.21 -13.49
N ILE A 276 5.62 -3.89 -13.13
CA ILE A 276 6.04 -3.69 -11.74
C ILE A 276 6.33 -2.20 -11.54
N VAL A 277 5.59 -1.55 -10.65
CA VAL A 277 5.64 -0.11 -10.44
C VAL A 277 6.18 0.20 -9.06
N GLN A 278 7.29 0.94 -9.02
CA GLN A 278 7.96 1.39 -7.79
C GLN A 278 8.07 2.93 -7.77
N THR A 279 8.48 3.49 -6.64
CA THR A 279 8.91 4.89 -6.54
C THR A 279 10.43 4.96 -6.46
N ALA A 280 10.97 6.18 -6.50
CA ALA A 280 12.40 6.41 -6.29
C ALA A 280 12.91 5.90 -4.92
N TYR A 281 12.04 5.77 -3.91
CA TYR A 281 12.41 5.27 -2.59
C TYR A 281 12.66 3.76 -2.54
N ALA A 282 12.27 3.03 -3.59
CA ALA A 282 12.53 1.60 -3.64
C ALA A 282 14.03 1.32 -3.59
N ASN A 283 14.44 0.28 -2.86
CA ASN A 283 15.85 -0.08 -2.79
C ASN A 283 16.37 -0.51 -4.16
N GLY A 284 17.54 0.00 -4.58
CA GLY A 284 18.12 -0.32 -5.88
C GLY A 284 18.37 -1.81 -6.10
N ALA A 285 18.58 -2.58 -5.02
CA ALA A 285 18.68 -4.03 -5.08
C ALA A 285 17.37 -4.70 -5.50
N SER A 286 16.22 -4.21 -5.04
CA SER A 286 14.89 -4.70 -5.43
C SER A 286 14.66 -4.50 -6.93
N THR A 287 14.84 -3.26 -7.42
CA THR A 287 14.70 -2.93 -8.84
C THR A 287 15.66 -3.75 -9.70
N SER A 288 16.90 -3.91 -9.27
CA SER A 288 17.91 -4.69 -10.00
C SER A 288 17.54 -6.18 -10.08
N TYR A 289 17.10 -6.75 -8.95
CA TYR A 289 16.68 -8.15 -8.86
C TYR A 289 15.51 -8.44 -9.80
N LEU A 290 14.46 -7.62 -9.77
CA LEU A 290 13.29 -7.77 -10.62
C LEU A 290 13.62 -7.67 -12.12
N ARG A 291 14.49 -6.72 -12.49
CA ARG A 291 14.97 -6.58 -13.88
C ARG A 291 15.82 -7.78 -14.32
N GLN A 292 16.62 -8.37 -13.44
CA GLN A 292 17.40 -9.58 -13.73
C GLN A 292 16.49 -10.80 -13.97
N LEU A 293 15.29 -10.83 -13.38
CA LEU A 293 14.25 -11.82 -13.67
C LEU A 293 13.51 -11.56 -15.01
N GLY A 294 13.89 -10.51 -15.75
CA GLY A 294 13.27 -10.13 -17.02
C GLY A 294 11.94 -9.38 -16.87
N LEU A 295 11.62 -8.88 -15.68
CA LEU A 295 10.37 -8.15 -15.44
C LEU A 295 10.49 -6.67 -15.83
N GLU A 296 9.40 -6.11 -16.35
CA GLU A 296 9.29 -4.68 -16.67
C GLU A 296 9.08 -3.89 -15.37
N VAL A 297 10.09 -3.11 -14.97
CA VAL A 297 10.05 -2.28 -13.76
C VAL A 297 10.08 -0.79 -14.11
N VAL A 298 9.02 -0.07 -13.72
CA VAL A 298 8.83 1.36 -13.95
C VAL A 298 8.90 2.12 -12.63
N ILE A 299 9.56 3.27 -12.65
CA ILE A 299 9.64 4.20 -11.51
C ILE A 299 8.68 5.36 -11.76
N THR A 300 7.87 5.70 -10.75
CA THR A 300 6.88 6.79 -10.79
C THR A 300 7.12 7.79 -9.65
N LEU A 301 6.37 8.91 -9.69
CA LEU A 301 6.32 9.89 -8.61
C LEU A 301 5.85 9.23 -7.30
N THR A 302 6.29 9.76 -6.16
CA THR A 302 5.85 9.26 -4.85
C THR A 302 4.36 9.50 -4.65
N GLY A 303 3.65 8.52 -4.12
CA GLY A 303 2.22 8.61 -3.81
C GLY A 303 1.37 7.67 -4.66
N VAL A 304 0.53 6.90 -3.96
CA VAL A 304 -0.32 5.83 -4.50
C VAL A 304 -1.10 6.20 -5.75
N LYS A 305 -1.52 7.47 -5.91
CA LYS A 305 -2.24 7.94 -7.10
C LYS A 305 -1.44 7.69 -8.39
N TYR A 306 -0.15 8.06 -8.40
CA TYR A 306 0.73 7.87 -9.56
C TYR A 306 1.07 6.40 -9.80
N LEU A 307 1.31 5.64 -8.72
CA LEU A 307 1.58 4.21 -8.83
C LEU A 307 0.36 3.46 -9.40
N HIS A 308 -0.84 3.78 -8.92
CA HIS A 308 -2.08 3.15 -9.33
C HIS A 308 -2.41 3.44 -10.79
N GLU A 309 -2.34 4.72 -11.20
CA GLU A 309 -2.54 5.13 -12.60
C GLU A 309 -1.57 4.38 -13.54
N LYS A 310 -0.29 4.31 -13.17
CA LYS A 310 0.70 3.60 -13.99
C LYS A 310 0.46 2.10 -14.03
N ALA A 311 0.11 1.48 -12.90
CA ALA A 311 -0.18 0.05 -12.81
C ALA A 311 -1.41 -0.33 -13.65
N ALA A 312 -2.38 0.57 -13.79
CA ALA A 312 -3.60 0.34 -14.58
C ALA A 312 -3.35 0.28 -16.10
N GLU A 313 -2.17 0.68 -16.59
CA GLU A 313 -1.79 0.54 -18.01
C GLU A 313 -1.42 -0.90 -18.43
N TYR A 314 -1.33 -1.81 -17.46
CA TYR A 314 -0.90 -3.20 -17.65
C TYR A 314 -2.07 -4.17 -17.55
N ASP A 315 -1.91 -5.38 -18.12
CA ASP A 315 -2.89 -6.46 -17.92
C ASP A 315 -2.87 -6.94 -16.46
N ILE A 316 -1.67 -6.96 -15.88
CA ILE A 316 -1.46 -7.08 -14.44
C ILE A 316 -0.43 -6.02 -14.02
N GLY A 317 -0.84 -5.11 -13.15
CA GLY A 317 0.03 -4.09 -12.58
C GLY A 317 0.24 -4.32 -11.09
N ILE A 318 1.47 -4.51 -10.65
CA ILE A 318 1.82 -4.65 -9.23
C ILE A 318 2.52 -3.37 -8.79
N TYR A 319 2.03 -2.74 -7.73
CA TYR A 319 2.67 -1.53 -7.22
C TYR A 319 2.73 -1.52 -5.70
N PHE A 320 3.87 -1.10 -5.16
CA PHE A 320 4.08 -0.86 -3.73
C PHE A 320 5.05 0.29 -3.54
N GLU A 321 4.83 1.06 -2.49
CA GLU A 321 5.85 1.89 -1.88
C GLU A 321 6.59 1.10 -0.79
N ALA A 322 7.86 1.42 -0.54
CA ALA A 322 8.66 0.76 0.51
C ALA A 322 7.98 0.81 1.90
N ASN A 323 7.18 1.84 2.19
CA ASN A 323 6.42 1.97 3.43
C ASN A 323 5.32 0.90 3.64
N GLY A 324 5.09 0.01 2.67
CA GLY A 324 4.12 -1.08 2.75
C GLY A 324 2.75 -0.80 2.12
N HIS A 325 2.53 0.38 1.55
CA HIS A 325 1.29 0.69 0.83
C HIS A 325 1.38 0.17 -0.62
N GLY A 326 0.49 -0.74 -1.00
CA GLY A 326 0.44 -1.23 -2.37
C GLY A 326 -0.60 -2.31 -2.62
N THR A 327 -0.83 -2.62 -3.89
CA THR A 327 -1.78 -3.67 -4.31
C THR A 327 -1.44 -4.19 -5.71
N ILE A 328 -2.30 -5.06 -6.25
CA ILE A 328 -2.23 -5.62 -7.59
C ILE A 328 -3.51 -5.28 -8.34
N LEU A 329 -3.38 -4.76 -9.55
CA LEU A 329 -4.49 -4.48 -10.46
C LEU A 329 -4.53 -5.53 -11.55
N PHE A 330 -5.73 -5.99 -11.88
CA PHE A 330 -5.99 -6.89 -13.00
C PHE A 330 -6.90 -6.20 -14.00
N TYR A 331 -6.49 -6.16 -15.26
CA TYR A 331 -7.33 -5.61 -16.31
C TYR A 331 -8.54 -6.51 -16.56
N GLU A 332 -9.73 -5.91 -16.71
CA GLU A 332 -10.99 -6.65 -16.83
C GLU A 332 -11.01 -7.61 -18.04
N LYS A 333 -10.37 -7.24 -19.15
CA LYS A 333 -10.27 -8.15 -20.32
C LYS A 333 -9.35 -9.35 -20.04
N PHE A 334 -8.31 -9.16 -19.24
CA PHE A 334 -7.43 -10.24 -18.82
C PHE A 334 -8.17 -11.22 -17.89
N LEU A 335 -8.98 -10.71 -16.96
CA LEU A 335 -9.84 -11.54 -16.12
C LEU A 335 -10.89 -12.31 -16.94
N ALA A 336 -11.52 -11.66 -17.92
CA ALA A 336 -12.46 -12.34 -18.82
C ALA A 336 -11.79 -13.49 -19.58
N TRP A 337 -10.57 -13.26 -20.08
CA TRP A 337 -9.76 -14.30 -20.73
C TRP A 337 -9.42 -15.46 -19.77
N LEU A 338 -9.00 -15.18 -18.54
CA LEU A 338 -8.73 -16.23 -17.54
C LEU A 338 -9.96 -17.09 -17.25
N ASN A 339 -11.16 -16.49 -17.16
CA ASN A 339 -12.39 -17.25 -16.95
C ASN A 339 -12.69 -18.17 -18.14
N SER A 340 -12.60 -17.67 -19.38
CA SER A 340 -12.80 -18.50 -20.58
C SER A 340 -11.76 -19.62 -20.68
N LEU A 341 -10.50 -19.36 -20.33
CA LEU A 341 -9.45 -20.37 -20.30
C LEU A 341 -9.70 -21.42 -19.22
N SER A 342 -10.21 -21.02 -18.06
CA SER A 342 -10.59 -21.95 -16.98
C SER A 342 -11.67 -22.93 -17.45
N GLU A 343 -12.68 -22.45 -18.16
CA GLU A 343 -13.77 -23.29 -18.72
C GLU A 343 -13.25 -24.24 -19.80
N GLU A 344 -12.37 -23.76 -20.69
CA GLU A 344 -11.70 -24.60 -21.70
C GLU A 344 -10.93 -25.75 -21.01
N LEU A 345 -10.04 -25.43 -20.08
CA LEU A 345 -9.16 -26.40 -19.44
C LEU A 345 -9.93 -27.47 -18.62
N ASP A 346 -11.01 -27.07 -17.94
CA ASP A 346 -11.86 -27.96 -17.15
C ASP A 346 -12.62 -28.96 -18.05
N SER A 347 -13.13 -28.49 -19.20
CA SER A 347 -13.93 -29.31 -20.12
C SER A 347 -13.15 -30.45 -20.80
N PHE A 348 -11.85 -30.25 -21.04
CA PHE A 348 -11.03 -31.19 -21.82
C PHE A 348 -10.23 -32.19 -20.95
N SER A 349 -10.41 -32.23 -19.63
CA SER A 349 -9.52 -32.97 -18.70
C SER A 349 -8.04 -32.62 -18.93
N SER A 350 -7.76 -31.34 -19.15
CA SER A 350 -6.45 -30.82 -19.58
C SER A 350 -5.42 -30.80 -18.46
N ASP A 351 -4.21 -30.32 -18.76
CA ASP A 351 -3.09 -30.12 -17.83
C ASP A 351 -3.56 -29.48 -16.51
N VAL A 352 -3.56 -30.31 -15.45
CA VAL A 352 -4.05 -29.96 -14.11
C VAL A 352 -3.29 -28.77 -13.53
N GLU A 353 -2.01 -28.59 -13.87
CA GLU A 353 -1.24 -27.46 -13.34
C GLU A 353 -1.55 -26.15 -14.06
N GLN A 354 -1.88 -26.18 -15.35
CA GLN A 354 -2.38 -24.99 -16.05
C GLN A 354 -3.71 -24.53 -15.48
N LEU A 355 -4.65 -25.45 -15.26
CA LEU A 355 -5.95 -25.13 -14.65
C LEU A 355 -5.76 -24.53 -13.25
N LYS A 356 -4.90 -25.14 -12.42
CA LYS A 356 -4.59 -24.57 -11.10
C LYS A 356 -3.92 -23.21 -11.20
N ALA A 357 -3.05 -22.96 -12.18
CA ALA A 357 -2.43 -21.64 -12.37
C ALA A 357 -3.47 -20.57 -12.69
N VAL A 358 -4.42 -20.86 -13.57
CA VAL A 358 -5.57 -19.98 -13.86
C VAL A 358 -6.39 -19.73 -12.59
N GLN A 359 -6.73 -20.78 -11.86
CA GLN A 359 -7.49 -20.68 -10.61
C GLN A 359 -6.76 -19.87 -9.53
N ARG A 360 -5.43 -20.00 -9.43
CA ARG A 360 -4.59 -19.20 -8.52
C ARG A 360 -4.59 -17.72 -8.92
N LEU A 361 -4.49 -17.40 -10.22
CA LEU A 361 -4.57 -16.00 -10.68
C LEU A 361 -5.95 -15.39 -10.41
N LEU A 362 -7.04 -16.11 -10.69
CA LEU A 362 -8.41 -15.67 -10.39
C LEU A 362 -8.67 -15.53 -8.89
N ALA A 363 -8.16 -16.43 -8.06
CA ALA A 363 -8.25 -16.32 -6.61
C ALA A 363 -7.41 -15.13 -6.09
N THR A 364 -6.23 -14.90 -6.67
CA THR A 364 -5.40 -13.73 -6.36
C THR A 364 -6.13 -12.43 -6.67
N SER A 365 -6.77 -12.31 -7.84
CA SER A 365 -7.51 -11.09 -8.23
C SER A 365 -8.72 -10.80 -7.36
N LYS A 366 -9.27 -11.82 -6.68
CA LYS A 366 -10.38 -11.69 -5.72
C LYS A 366 -9.89 -11.45 -4.29
N LEU A 367 -8.75 -12.03 -3.92
CA LEU A 367 -8.14 -11.84 -2.60
C LEU A 367 -7.57 -10.43 -2.47
N ILE A 368 -6.82 -9.99 -3.48
CA ILE A 368 -6.15 -8.69 -3.46
C ILE A 368 -7.15 -7.55 -3.67
N ASN A 369 -7.10 -6.52 -2.83
CA ASN A 369 -8.00 -5.38 -2.94
C ASN A 369 -7.57 -4.46 -4.10
N GLN A 370 -8.26 -4.54 -5.23
CA GLN A 370 -7.91 -3.74 -6.42
C GLN A 370 -8.35 -2.26 -6.33
N ALA A 371 -8.98 -1.84 -5.23
CA ALA A 371 -9.41 -0.45 -5.05
C ALA A 371 -8.29 0.43 -4.47
N THR A 372 -7.57 -0.07 -3.46
CA THR A 372 -6.47 0.60 -2.77
C THR A 372 -5.59 -0.42 -2.06
N GLY A 373 -4.41 -0.02 -1.58
CA GLY A 373 -3.58 -0.88 -0.74
C GLY A 373 -4.34 -1.33 0.51
N ASP A 374 -4.29 -2.64 0.81
CA ASP A 374 -5.08 -3.28 1.85
C ASP A 374 -4.22 -4.24 2.64
N ALA A 375 -3.94 -3.89 3.89
CA ALA A 375 -3.01 -4.64 4.71
C ALA A 375 -3.56 -6.02 5.13
N LEU A 376 -4.87 -6.19 5.27
CA LEU A 376 -5.47 -7.48 5.62
C LEU A 376 -5.47 -8.42 4.42
N SER A 377 -5.84 -7.89 3.27
CA SER A 377 -5.77 -8.58 1.98
C SER A 377 -4.34 -8.98 1.62
N GLY A 378 -3.39 -8.04 1.78
CA GLY A 378 -1.96 -8.27 1.55
C GLY A 378 -1.37 -9.33 2.48
N LEU A 379 -1.73 -9.31 3.77
CA LEU A 379 -1.32 -10.30 4.77
C LEU A 379 -1.72 -11.70 4.31
N LEU A 380 -2.99 -11.90 3.96
CA LEU A 380 -3.48 -13.20 3.49
C LEU A 380 -2.80 -13.66 2.19
N LEU A 381 -2.56 -12.74 1.25
CA LEU A 381 -1.90 -13.10 -0.01
C LEU A 381 -0.43 -13.47 0.21
N VAL A 382 0.30 -12.74 1.07
CA VAL A 382 1.67 -13.11 1.46
C VAL A 382 1.69 -14.50 2.09
N GLU A 383 0.84 -14.76 3.08
CA GLU A 383 0.80 -16.08 3.75
C GLU A 383 0.46 -17.22 2.77
N ALA A 384 -0.48 -17.01 1.85
CA ALA A 384 -0.82 -17.99 0.83
C ALA A 384 0.35 -18.26 -0.14
N ILE A 385 1.08 -17.21 -0.55
CA ILE A 385 2.22 -17.35 -1.46
C ILE A 385 3.42 -17.99 -0.75
N LEU A 386 3.72 -17.62 0.49
CA LEU A 386 4.79 -18.25 1.26
C LEU A 386 4.53 -19.75 1.43
N HIS A 387 3.28 -20.14 1.69
CA HIS A 387 2.87 -21.54 1.70
C HIS A 387 3.06 -22.22 0.33
N TYR A 388 2.61 -21.58 -0.76
CA TYR A 388 2.77 -22.10 -2.13
C TYR A 388 4.22 -22.27 -2.57
N MET A 389 5.07 -21.32 -2.22
CA MET A 389 6.48 -21.31 -2.60
C MET A 389 7.37 -22.07 -1.60
N GLU A 390 6.79 -22.60 -0.51
CA GLU A 390 7.50 -23.27 0.58
C GLU A 390 8.63 -22.37 1.16
N LEU A 391 8.38 -21.06 1.26
CA LEU A 391 9.36 -20.07 1.72
C LEU A 391 9.20 -19.77 3.22
N SER A 392 10.31 -19.79 3.94
CA SER A 392 10.38 -19.15 5.26
C SER A 392 10.55 -17.64 5.13
N ILE A 393 10.30 -16.90 6.21
CA ILE A 393 10.53 -15.45 6.25
C ILE A 393 12.01 -15.10 5.94
N GLN A 394 12.96 -15.93 6.39
CA GLN A 394 14.39 -15.71 6.13
C GLN A 394 14.76 -15.97 4.66
N THR A 395 14.19 -17.01 4.03
CA THR A 395 14.44 -17.29 2.61
C THR A 395 13.76 -16.25 1.72
N TRP A 396 12.57 -15.79 2.10
CA TRP A 396 11.91 -14.66 1.44
C TRP A 396 12.76 -13.39 1.53
N ASN A 397 13.27 -13.04 2.71
CA ASN A 397 14.11 -11.86 2.86
C ASN A 397 15.38 -11.95 1.98
N LYS A 398 15.93 -13.15 1.81
CA LYS A 398 17.12 -13.44 0.98
C LYS A 398 16.88 -13.57 -0.52
N LEU A 399 15.67 -13.30 -1.04
CA LEU A 399 15.44 -13.23 -2.49
C LEU A 399 16.41 -12.25 -3.17
N TYR A 400 16.70 -11.15 -2.47
CA TYR A 400 17.78 -10.21 -2.77
C TYR A 400 18.25 -9.58 -1.46
N GLU A 401 19.44 -8.98 -1.40
CA GLU A 401 19.92 -8.26 -0.22
C GLU A 401 19.81 -6.76 -0.48
N ASP A 402 19.17 -6.01 0.42
CA ASP A 402 19.04 -4.56 0.29
C ASP A 402 20.41 -3.88 0.34
N LEU A 403 20.59 -2.85 -0.47
CA LEU A 403 21.70 -1.93 -0.27
C LEU A 403 21.49 -1.16 1.04
N PRO A 404 22.53 -1.02 1.87
CA PRO A 404 22.52 -0.05 2.95
C PRO A 404 22.05 1.32 2.46
N SER A 405 21.08 1.89 3.16
CA SER A 405 20.41 3.12 2.75
C SER A 405 20.14 4.04 3.94
N ARG A 406 20.01 5.33 3.64
CA ARG A 406 19.80 6.40 4.60
C ARG A 406 18.86 7.43 4.01
N GLN A 407 17.81 7.74 4.76
CA GLN A 407 16.91 8.85 4.47
C GLN A 407 17.06 9.92 5.56
N ILE A 408 17.28 11.16 5.16
CA ILE A 408 17.35 12.29 6.08
C ILE A 408 16.45 13.43 5.62
N LYS A 409 15.98 14.20 6.61
CA LYS A 409 15.17 15.39 6.42
C LYS A 409 16.05 16.63 6.54
N VAL A 410 16.02 17.47 5.52
CA VAL A 410 16.78 18.73 5.45
C VAL A 410 15.79 19.89 5.53
N LYS A 411 15.90 20.72 6.56
CA LYS A 411 15.13 21.96 6.64
C LYS A 411 15.68 22.98 5.65
N VAL A 412 14.79 23.67 4.95
CA VAL A 412 15.13 24.71 3.97
C VAL A 412 14.24 25.92 4.20
N ALA A 413 14.69 27.12 3.82
CA ALA A 413 13.90 28.34 3.96
C ALA A 413 12.68 28.37 3.03
N ASP A 414 12.82 27.80 1.84
CA ASP A 414 11.74 27.60 0.88
C ASP A 414 11.95 26.27 0.14
N LYS A 415 10.98 25.36 0.25
CA LYS A 415 11.01 24.06 -0.45
C LYS A 415 10.58 24.17 -1.92
N THR A 416 9.82 25.19 -2.30
CA THR A 416 9.23 25.34 -3.64
C THR A 416 10.25 25.72 -4.71
N SER A 417 11.37 26.33 -4.30
CA SER A 417 12.53 26.57 -5.17
C SER A 417 13.23 25.31 -5.70
N LYS A 418 12.82 24.10 -5.26
CA LYS A 418 13.37 22.82 -5.70
C LYS A 418 12.37 22.13 -6.60
N VAL A 419 12.62 22.19 -7.92
CA VAL A 419 11.77 21.53 -8.92
C VAL A 419 12.45 20.24 -9.33
N THR A 420 11.69 19.15 -9.33
CA THR A 420 12.17 17.82 -9.70
C THR A 420 11.61 17.37 -11.05
N THR A 421 12.26 16.37 -11.64
CA THR A 421 11.92 15.72 -12.91
C THR A 421 12.23 14.23 -12.83
N ASP A 422 11.89 13.46 -13.88
CA ASP A 422 12.26 12.04 -14.00
C ASP A 422 11.82 11.22 -12.79
N ALA A 423 10.50 11.20 -12.52
CA ALA A 423 9.92 10.54 -11.36
C ALA A 423 10.52 10.97 -10.00
N GLU A 424 10.77 12.28 -9.83
CA GLU A 424 11.41 12.88 -8.65
C GLU A 424 12.86 12.42 -8.38
N THR A 425 13.51 11.73 -9.33
CA THR A 425 14.90 11.27 -9.15
C THR A 425 15.94 12.32 -9.51
N LYS A 426 15.55 13.36 -10.26
CA LYS A 426 16.43 14.45 -10.68
C LYS A 426 15.89 15.81 -10.29
N VAL A 427 16.78 16.73 -9.98
CA VAL A 427 16.49 18.13 -9.69
C VAL A 427 16.74 18.98 -10.93
N SER A 428 15.74 19.73 -11.38
CA SER A 428 15.91 20.69 -12.48
C SER A 428 16.22 22.10 -11.98
N MET A 429 15.82 22.44 -10.75
CA MET A 429 16.11 23.72 -10.11
C MET A 429 16.41 23.53 -8.62
N PRO A 430 17.37 24.28 -8.04
CA PRO A 430 18.26 25.25 -8.69
C PRO A 430 19.29 24.62 -9.64
N LEU A 431 19.68 25.35 -10.69
CA LEU A 431 20.69 24.92 -11.66
C LEU A 431 22.02 24.58 -10.96
N GLY A 432 22.70 23.51 -11.38
CA GLY A 432 23.96 23.05 -10.79
C GLY A 432 23.79 22.07 -9.63
N LEU A 433 22.59 21.98 -9.02
CA LEU A 433 22.37 21.07 -7.89
C LEU A 433 22.42 19.60 -8.32
N GLN A 434 21.81 19.23 -9.45
CA GLN A 434 21.86 17.84 -9.92
C GLN A 434 23.27 17.42 -10.31
N GLU A 435 24.04 18.28 -10.97
CA GLU A 435 25.43 17.98 -11.33
C GLU A 435 26.31 17.79 -10.09
N ALA A 436 26.06 18.57 -9.02
CA ALA A 436 26.73 18.39 -7.74
C ALA A 436 26.35 17.06 -7.08
N ILE A 437 25.07 16.67 -7.12
CA ILE A 437 24.60 15.37 -6.62
C ILE A 437 25.27 14.24 -7.40
N ASP A 438 25.23 14.27 -8.74
CA ASP A 438 25.80 13.22 -9.60
C ASP A 438 27.31 13.06 -9.36
N SER A 439 28.03 14.19 -9.23
CA SER A 439 29.47 14.17 -8.94
C SER A 439 29.80 13.61 -7.56
N GLU A 440 28.91 13.79 -6.57
CA GLU A 440 29.09 13.22 -5.24
C GLU A 440 28.79 11.71 -5.25
N VAL A 441 27.67 11.31 -5.86
CA VAL A 441 27.24 9.91 -5.99
C VAL A 441 28.31 9.05 -6.65
N ALA A 442 28.97 9.56 -7.71
CA ALA A 442 30.02 8.83 -8.43
C ALA A 442 31.24 8.42 -7.58
N LYS A 443 31.41 9.01 -6.38
CA LYS A 443 32.48 8.65 -5.44
C LYS A 443 32.20 7.38 -4.65
N TYR A 444 30.95 6.89 -4.67
CA TYR A 444 30.49 5.76 -3.87
C TYR A 444 30.18 4.54 -4.75
N SER A 445 30.66 3.37 -4.33
CA SER A 445 30.36 2.11 -5.02
C SER A 445 28.88 1.78 -4.87
N GLN A 446 28.21 1.48 -5.98
CA GLN A 446 26.74 1.32 -6.05
C GLN A 446 25.99 2.51 -5.43
N GLY A 447 26.58 3.71 -5.49
CA GLY A 447 25.97 4.91 -4.99
C GLY A 447 24.74 5.29 -5.81
N ARG A 448 23.64 5.59 -5.13
CA ARG A 448 22.48 6.29 -5.71
C ARG A 448 21.93 7.24 -4.66
N ALA A 449 21.65 8.48 -5.06
CA ALA A 449 21.00 9.45 -4.20
C ALA A 449 20.06 10.35 -5.00
N PHE A 450 19.02 10.85 -4.35
CA PHE A 450 18.12 11.85 -4.93
C PHE A 450 17.56 12.76 -3.85
N VAL A 451 17.03 13.90 -4.29
CA VAL A 451 16.54 14.98 -3.45
C VAL A 451 15.17 15.39 -3.94
N ARG A 452 14.19 15.51 -3.04
CA ARG A 452 12.85 16.01 -3.38
C ARG A 452 12.19 16.84 -2.28
N PRO A 453 11.34 17.83 -2.61
CA PRO A 453 10.49 18.49 -1.63
C PRO A 453 9.58 17.50 -0.90
N SER A 454 9.34 17.72 0.40
CA SER A 454 8.31 16.99 1.14
C SER A 454 6.93 17.56 0.83
N GLY A 455 5.98 16.70 0.48
CA GLY A 455 4.57 17.08 0.29
C GLY A 455 3.88 17.48 1.59
N THR A 456 4.30 16.91 2.72
CA THR A 456 3.61 17.04 4.03
C THR A 456 4.33 17.91 5.04
N GLU A 457 5.56 18.33 4.76
CA GLU A 457 6.39 19.09 5.69
C GLU A 457 7.12 20.21 4.96
N ASP A 458 7.52 21.26 5.67
CA ASP A 458 8.38 22.32 5.13
C ASP A 458 9.86 21.90 5.19
N ALA A 459 10.19 20.90 4.37
CA ALA A 459 11.51 20.29 4.31
C ALA A 459 11.76 19.62 2.96
N VAL A 460 13.02 19.31 2.70
CA VAL A 460 13.48 18.50 1.58
C VAL A 460 13.91 17.14 2.11
N ARG A 461 13.57 16.07 1.40
CA ARG A 461 13.99 14.70 1.70
C ARG A 461 15.21 14.36 0.85
N VAL A 462 16.24 13.84 1.50
CA VAL A 462 17.42 13.26 0.87
C VAL A 462 17.36 11.76 1.10
N TYR A 463 17.49 11.00 0.03
CA TYR A 463 17.68 9.55 0.07
C TYR A 463 19.05 9.23 -0.52
N ALA A 464 19.77 8.30 0.12
CA ALA A 464 21.00 7.74 -0.41
C ALA A 464 21.09 6.24 -0.10
N GLU A 465 21.65 5.48 -1.03
CA GLU A 465 22.05 4.08 -0.85
C GLU A 465 23.46 3.87 -1.42
N ALA A 466 24.18 2.91 -0.86
CA ALA A 466 25.53 2.53 -1.28
C ALA A 466 25.87 1.11 -0.82
N LEU A 467 27.04 0.60 -1.20
CA LEU A 467 27.49 -0.76 -0.84
C LEU A 467 27.61 -1.03 0.68
N THR A 468 27.94 -0.02 1.50
CA THR A 468 28.08 -0.16 2.97
C THR A 468 27.28 0.90 3.71
N GLN A 469 26.94 0.66 4.97
CA GLN A 469 26.17 1.63 5.78
C GLN A 469 26.95 2.94 5.97
N GLU A 470 28.27 2.86 6.20
CA GLU A 470 29.12 4.05 6.35
C GLU A 470 29.16 4.88 5.05
N ALA A 471 29.16 4.20 3.90
CA ALA A 471 29.09 4.85 2.60
C ALA A 471 27.74 5.53 2.36
N ALA A 472 26.62 4.86 2.69
CA ALA A 472 25.27 5.41 2.54
C ALA A 472 25.05 6.61 3.47
N ASP A 473 25.48 6.51 4.73
CA ASP A 473 25.40 7.60 5.70
C ASP A 473 26.27 8.79 5.28
N GLY A 474 27.49 8.52 4.82
CA GLY A 474 28.40 9.53 4.29
C GLY A 474 27.84 10.25 3.08
N LEU A 475 27.29 9.50 2.11
CA LEU A 475 26.65 10.05 0.92
C LEU A 475 25.43 10.91 1.29
N ALA A 476 24.54 10.41 2.13
CA ALA A 476 23.37 11.18 2.58
C ALA A 476 23.78 12.52 3.21
N GLN A 477 24.78 12.50 4.11
CA GLN A 477 25.27 13.71 4.76
C GLN A 477 25.92 14.69 3.77
N ALA A 478 26.71 14.19 2.82
CA ALA A 478 27.32 15.02 1.78
C ALA A 478 26.25 15.69 0.91
N ILE A 479 25.24 14.94 0.46
CA ILE A 479 24.11 15.49 -0.30
C ILE A 479 23.32 16.52 0.53
N ALA A 480 23.09 16.28 1.82
CA ALA A 480 22.43 17.28 2.67
C ALA A 480 23.23 18.59 2.75
N VAL A 481 24.56 18.54 2.84
CA VAL A 481 25.40 19.75 2.83
C VAL A 481 25.27 20.47 1.49
N ILE A 482 25.31 19.75 0.37
CA ILE A 482 25.09 20.31 -0.98
C ILE A 482 23.72 20.98 -1.04
N VAL A 483 22.65 20.33 -0.60
CA VAL A 483 21.29 20.91 -0.59
C VAL A 483 21.25 22.22 0.22
N HIS A 484 21.90 22.28 1.38
CA HIS A 484 21.96 23.52 2.17
C HIS A 484 22.71 24.66 1.44
N GLN A 485 23.80 24.35 0.76
CA GLN A 485 24.58 25.35 0.01
C GLN A 485 23.77 25.97 -1.13
N PHE A 486 22.93 25.17 -1.80
CA PHE A 486 22.08 25.61 -2.91
C PHE A 486 20.74 26.19 -2.46
N ALA A 487 20.25 25.85 -1.26
CA ALA A 487 18.92 26.27 -0.79
C ALA A 487 18.89 27.68 -0.20
N GLY A 488 20.03 28.25 0.22
CA GLY A 488 20.07 29.48 1.02
C GLY A 488 19.43 29.28 2.40
N LEU A 489 20.03 29.85 3.45
CA LEU A 489 19.37 30.00 4.75
C LEU A 489 18.71 31.38 4.83
#